data_AF-A0AAJ0A256-F1
#
_entry.id   AF-A0AAJ0A256-F1
#
_cell.length_a   1.000
_cell.length_b   1.000
_cell.length_c   1.000
_cell.angle_alpha   90.00
_cell.angle_beta   90.00
_cell.angle_gamma   90.00
#
_symmetry.space_group_name_H-M   'P 1'
#
loop_
_entity.id
_entity.type
_entity.pdbx_description
1 polymer ?
#
loop_
_entity_poly.entity_id
_entity_poly.type
_entity_poly.pdbx_seq_one_letter_code
_entity_poly.pdbx_strand_id
1 'polypeptide(L)'
;MAPFTFDMRNVSAAINQTAVEEPNTNPSQELSRLYRRLIEVDPTFKKIINHHPELSLEDWKARKRAKPDEVGPYSDFVEHGFTLRAHVRNILNPTNSRLLELPFELLDQICSHVDSVSAQESDFTWSQPHMRRKVDIEALKSLRLTCRLPTVTVHVTRKSLDRLNAISRHASIGRGVRCIRIALGFYDGLAAYAQEKFILMAKQRLENLFERELWHGMSHKDMLSDGAKEKLQAIFDLLDRLTDNQPWDRELSDPFHESLIGKAYDTYARLEAEQKHLHDDRWHSFSDTVSFAMKRMPNATRLEMSDTFEPQWTPPEGDALVNEDELYQFLITPYRWEHAAKGVDELEDDLICARRPLGFIPGILGATNVFLTRFAVKVTPMHLWDAFDQVRDEPTIDEYTLVTERLRCLDFTSKYILSDGNSRRPQVTWPKFDDAAGFEGCGKLLSVLTMTDNIERISIDLEEFSRDADTIEIGAQGPWHLNWFIQTQPWPNLHRLTLSNVRLSSHGLGVFLGDREIELSLSSVQMVQGTWEEALDMLRRKTDPKQRGEQGLASLKIMALISLSGAECHEMGEDEYRVLSLAAQAYVWHLQENNPFRWRPAD
;
A
#
# COMPACT_ATOMS: atom_id res chain seq x y z
N MET A 1 -49.30 -0.26 33.25
CA MET A 1 -47.96 -0.33 32.64
C MET A 1 -46.97 0.18 33.68
N ALA A 2 -46.19 -0.71 34.29
CA ALA A 2 -45.10 -0.32 35.19
C ALA A 2 -43.85 -0.04 34.34
N PRO A 3 -43.06 1.00 34.64
CA PRO A 3 -41.79 1.23 33.96
C PRO A 3 -40.80 0.14 34.40
N PHE A 4 -40.22 -0.58 33.44
CA PHE A 4 -39.05 -1.41 33.69
C PHE A 4 -37.87 -0.47 33.97
N THR A 5 -37.44 -0.39 35.22
CA THR A 5 -36.16 0.22 35.59
C THR A 5 -35.04 -0.74 35.23
N PHE A 6 -34.15 -0.32 34.33
CA PHE A 6 -32.91 -0.99 33.99
C PHE A 6 -31.98 -1.10 35.22
N ASP A 7 -31.44 -2.28 35.48
CA ASP A 7 -30.40 -2.48 36.48
C ASP A 7 -29.02 -2.55 35.82
N MET A 8 -28.49 -1.37 35.45
CA MET A 8 -27.12 -1.18 34.96
C MET A 8 -26.05 -1.65 35.96
N ARG A 9 -26.40 -1.90 37.23
CA ARG A 9 -25.44 -2.41 38.22
C ARG A 9 -25.04 -3.85 37.93
N ASN A 10 -25.91 -4.67 37.33
CA ASN A 10 -25.58 -6.07 37.03
C ASN A 10 -24.63 -6.21 35.84
N VAL A 11 -24.77 -5.35 34.82
CA VAL A 11 -23.88 -5.31 33.65
C VAL A 11 -22.51 -4.74 34.04
N SER A 12 -22.49 -3.62 34.77
CA SER A 12 -21.24 -3.02 35.24
C SER A 12 -20.53 -3.92 36.27
N ALA A 13 -21.27 -4.63 37.15
CA ALA A 13 -20.67 -5.62 38.06
C ALA A 13 -20.09 -6.83 37.32
N ALA A 14 -20.71 -7.30 36.24
CA ALA A 14 -20.18 -8.38 35.42
C ALA A 14 -18.89 -8.01 34.70
N ILE A 15 -18.78 -6.76 34.21
CA ILE A 15 -17.58 -6.22 33.55
C ILE A 15 -16.47 -5.92 34.57
N ASN A 16 -16.81 -5.40 35.75
CA ASN A 16 -15.83 -5.04 36.78
C ASN A 16 -15.28 -6.27 37.53
N GLN A 17 -16.03 -7.38 37.63
CA GLN A 17 -15.51 -8.63 38.21
C GLN A 17 -14.46 -9.32 37.31
N THR A 18 -14.53 -9.13 35.99
CA THR A 18 -13.50 -9.63 35.05
C THR A 18 -12.15 -8.88 35.15
N ALA A 19 -12.12 -7.67 35.73
CA ALA A 19 -10.90 -6.90 35.92
C ALA A 19 -10.09 -7.29 37.18
N VAL A 20 -10.65 -8.13 38.06
CA VAL A 20 -10.02 -8.54 39.34
C VAL A 20 -9.30 -9.90 39.24
N GLU A 21 -9.54 -10.66 38.18
CA GLU A 21 -8.79 -11.90 37.90
C GLU A 21 -7.59 -11.62 36.99
N GLU A 22 -6.46 -12.31 37.21
CA GLU A 22 -5.21 -12.09 36.45
C GLU A 22 -5.45 -12.08 34.93
N PRO A 23 -4.83 -11.14 34.18
CA PRO A 23 -5.05 -11.01 32.75
C PRO A 23 -4.64 -12.30 32.02
N ASN A 24 -5.64 -12.98 31.47
CA ASN A 24 -5.41 -14.17 30.65
C ASN A 24 -4.84 -13.73 29.30
N THR A 25 -3.62 -14.18 28.95
CA THR A 25 -2.85 -13.71 27.79
C THR A 25 -3.41 -14.13 26.41
N ASN A 26 -4.67 -14.57 26.34
CA ASN A 26 -5.30 -15.02 25.10
C ASN A 26 -6.62 -14.24 24.84
N PRO A 27 -6.57 -13.20 23.98
CA PRO A 27 -7.73 -12.36 23.67
C PRO A 27 -8.93 -13.14 23.12
N SER A 28 -8.69 -14.27 22.43
CA SER A 28 -9.76 -15.13 21.91
C SER A 28 -10.49 -15.90 23.01
N GLN A 29 -9.79 -16.27 24.09
CA GLN A 29 -10.41 -16.90 25.25
C GLN A 29 -11.14 -15.89 26.13
N GLU A 30 -10.64 -14.67 26.22
CA GLU A 30 -11.26 -13.56 26.96
C GLU A 30 -12.57 -13.10 26.30
N LEU A 31 -12.57 -12.90 24.97
CA LEU A 31 -13.78 -12.65 24.18
C LEU A 31 -14.78 -13.81 24.25
N SER A 32 -14.32 -15.06 24.12
CA SER A 32 -15.19 -16.24 24.26
C SER A 32 -15.80 -16.35 25.67
N ARG A 33 -15.10 -15.88 26.72
CA ARG A 33 -15.63 -15.81 28.09
C ARG A 33 -16.65 -14.69 28.23
N LEU A 34 -16.36 -13.48 27.73
CA LEU A 34 -17.30 -12.36 27.68
C LEU A 34 -18.59 -12.75 26.96
N TYR A 35 -18.49 -13.47 25.84
CA TYR A 35 -19.64 -13.92 25.06
C TYR A 35 -20.48 -14.99 25.79
N ARG A 36 -19.84 -15.98 26.42
CA ARG A 36 -20.57 -16.95 27.27
C ARG A 36 -21.27 -16.25 28.43
N ARG A 37 -20.63 -15.25 29.03
CA ARG A 37 -21.19 -14.51 30.14
C ARG A 37 -22.32 -13.58 29.71
N LEU A 38 -22.25 -12.97 28.52
CA LEU A 38 -23.38 -12.26 27.89
C LEU A 38 -24.57 -13.19 27.60
N ILE A 39 -24.31 -14.41 27.14
CA ILE A 39 -25.34 -15.46 26.95
C ILE A 39 -25.95 -15.93 28.29
N GLU A 40 -25.16 -15.95 29.37
CA GLU A 40 -25.61 -16.31 30.71
C GLU A 40 -26.38 -15.17 31.40
N VAL A 41 -25.97 -13.92 31.18
CA VAL A 41 -26.53 -12.73 31.84
C VAL A 41 -27.76 -12.19 31.11
N ASP A 42 -27.87 -12.38 29.78
CA ASP A 42 -29.07 -12.00 29.01
C ASP A 42 -29.72 -13.22 28.31
N PRO A 43 -30.77 -13.81 28.94
CA PRO A 43 -31.54 -14.91 28.35
C PRO A 43 -32.19 -14.56 27.00
N THR A 44 -32.38 -13.28 26.71
CA THR A 44 -32.96 -12.75 25.46
C THR A 44 -31.98 -12.92 24.31
N PHE A 45 -30.70 -12.63 24.56
CA PHE A 45 -29.61 -12.86 23.60
C PHE A 45 -29.48 -14.35 23.24
N LYS A 46 -29.56 -15.23 24.26
CA LYS A 46 -29.60 -16.69 24.06
C LYS A 46 -30.83 -17.15 23.26
N LYS A 47 -32.00 -16.53 23.47
CA LYS A 47 -33.22 -16.83 22.70
C LYS A 47 -33.10 -16.41 21.24
N ILE A 48 -32.54 -15.22 20.96
CA ILE A 48 -32.36 -14.70 19.60
C ILE A 48 -31.40 -15.59 18.78
N ILE A 49 -30.27 -15.98 19.37
CA ILE A 49 -29.26 -16.83 18.71
C ILE A 49 -29.78 -18.26 18.48
N ASN A 50 -30.50 -18.85 19.45
CA ASN A 50 -30.89 -20.25 19.37
C ASN A 50 -32.25 -20.51 18.68
N HIS A 51 -33.14 -19.53 18.55
CA HIS A 51 -34.46 -19.75 17.92
C HIS A 51 -34.52 -19.46 16.43
N HIS A 52 -33.50 -18.82 15.86
CA HIS A 52 -33.57 -18.35 14.48
C HIS A 52 -32.36 -18.68 13.59
N PRO A 53 -31.85 -19.94 13.60
CA PRO A 53 -30.84 -20.34 12.62
C PRO A 53 -31.37 -20.36 11.18
N GLU A 54 -32.70 -20.35 11.00
CA GLU A 54 -33.40 -20.51 9.71
C GLU A 54 -33.80 -19.17 9.03
N LEU A 55 -33.74 -18.03 9.73
CA LEU A 55 -34.23 -16.74 9.16
C LEU A 55 -33.23 -16.17 8.15
N SER A 56 -33.74 -15.72 6.99
CA SER A 56 -32.96 -14.93 6.05
C SER A 56 -32.80 -13.48 6.54
N LEU A 57 -31.80 -12.75 6.02
CA LEU A 57 -31.63 -11.32 6.31
C LEU A 57 -32.90 -10.51 6.01
N GLU A 58 -33.61 -10.88 4.93
CA GLU A 58 -34.86 -10.22 4.54
C GLU A 58 -36.01 -10.53 5.51
N ASP A 59 -36.10 -11.76 6.01
CA ASP A 59 -37.09 -12.14 7.02
C ASP A 59 -36.81 -11.44 8.36
N TRP A 60 -35.53 -11.28 8.72
CA TRP A 60 -35.12 -10.51 9.90
C TRP A 60 -35.48 -9.03 9.76
N LYS A 61 -35.15 -8.40 8.62
CA LYS A 61 -35.52 -7.01 8.33
C LYS A 61 -37.04 -6.80 8.30
N ALA A 62 -37.80 -7.76 7.78
CA ALA A 62 -39.26 -7.71 7.78
C ALA A 62 -39.81 -7.81 9.22
N ARG A 63 -39.23 -8.67 10.06
CA ARG A 63 -39.62 -8.81 11.47
C ARG A 63 -39.25 -7.59 12.31
N LYS A 64 -38.05 -7.04 12.14
CA LYS A 64 -37.61 -5.79 12.78
C LYS A 64 -38.54 -4.63 12.44
N ARG A 65 -39.01 -4.55 11.19
CA ARG A 65 -40.02 -3.57 10.75
C ARG A 65 -41.41 -3.84 11.34
N ALA A 66 -41.83 -5.10 11.42
CA ALA A 66 -43.16 -5.46 11.90
C ALA A 66 -43.30 -5.34 13.43
N LYS A 67 -42.21 -5.55 14.19
CA LYS A 67 -42.24 -5.65 15.65
C LYS A 67 -40.98 -5.11 16.33
N PRO A 68 -40.68 -3.80 16.20
CA PRO A 68 -39.43 -3.22 16.70
C PRO A 68 -39.21 -3.44 18.20
N ASP A 69 -40.29 -3.37 19.00
CA ASP A 69 -40.23 -3.50 20.47
C ASP A 69 -39.88 -4.92 20.96
N GLU A 70 -40.06 -5.95 20.13
CA GLU A 70 -39.76 -7.35 20.48
C GLU A 70 -38.30 -7.76 20.21
N VAL A 71 -37.56 -7.01 19.39
CA VAL A 71 -36.24 -7.43 18.88
C VAL A 71 -35.09 -7.07 19.84
N GLY A 72 -35.35 -6.19 20.81
CA GLY A 72 -34.38 -5.78 21.82
C GLY A 72 -33.25 -4.89 21.26
N PRO A 73 -32.36 -4.39 22.14
CA PRO A 73 -31.34 -3.40 21.79
C PRO A 73 -30.23 -3.93 20.89
N TYR A 74 -30.14 -5.26 20.71
CA TYR A 74 -29.10 -5.91 19.91
C TYR A 74 -29.53 -6.19 18.46
N SER A 75 -30.66 -5.62 18.01
CA SER A 75 -31.24 -5.91 16.70
C SER A 75 -30.29 -5.58 15.52
N ASP A 76 -29.50 -4.52 15.64
CA ASP A 76 -28.50 -4.10 14.65
C ASP A 76 -27.31 -5.05 14.60
N PHE A 77 -26.83 -5.53 15.75
CA PHE A 77 -25.76 -6.51 15.84
C PHE A 77 -26.17 -7.85 15.20
N VAL A 78 -27.42 -8.26 15.43
CA VAL A 78 -27.99 -9.48 14.83
C VAL A 78 -28.19 -9.31 13.32
N GLU A 79 -28.63 -8.14 12.86
CA GLU A 79 -28.74 -7.80 11.44
C GLU A 79 -27.37 -7.80 10.74
N HIS A 80 -26.34 -7.26 11.40
CA HIS A 80 -24.96 -7.32 10.94
C HIS A 80 -24.47 -8.78 10.85
N GLY A 81 -24.76 -9.61 11.86
CA GLY A 81 -24.47 -11.04 11.83
C GLY A 81 -25.15 -11.80 10.69
N PHE A 82 -26.42 -11.49 10.37
CA PHE A 82 -27.11 -12.04 9.20
C PHE A 82 -26.51 -11.54 7.88
N THR A 83 -26.09 -10.28 7.83
CA THR A 83 -25.41 -9.68 6.68
C THR A 83 -24.06 -10.36 6.43
N LEU A 84 -23.27 -10.60 7.48
CA LEU A 84 -22.03 -11.37 7.43
C LEU A 84 -22.27 -12.81 6.94
N ARG A 85 -23.29 -13.50 7.45
CA ARG A 85 -23.64 -14.85 6.98
C ARG A 85 -24.05 -14.87 5.52
N ALA A 86 -24.83 -13.89 5.07
CA ALA A 86 -25.22 -13.75 3.67
C ALA A 86 -23.98 -13.48 2.79
N HIS A 87 -23.08 -12.60 3.23
CA HIS A 87 -21.80 -12.29 2.58
C HIS A 87 -20.92 -13.55 2.46
N VAL A 88 -20.70 -14.27 3.56
CA VAL A 88 -19.96 -15.56 3.58
C VAL A 88 -20.62 -16.59 2.68
N ARG A 89 -21.95 -16.69 2.68
CA ARG A 89 -22.69 -17.61 1.82
C ARG A 89 -22.54 -17.25 0.34
N ASN A 90 -22.57 -15.98 0.00
CA ASN A 90 -22.42 -15.47 -1.36
C ASN A 90 -20.98 -15.65 -1.88
N ILE A 91 -19.97 -15.38 -1.04
CA ILE A 91 -18.57 -15.46 -1.42
C ILE A 91 -18.09 -16.92 -1.49
N LEU A 92 -18.38 -17.72 -0.46
CA LEU A 92 -17.78 -19.06 -0.32
C LEU A 92 -18.66 -20.19 -0.85
N ASN A 93 -19.94 -19.91 -1.12
CA ASN A 93 -20.95 -20.91 -1.48
C ASN A 93 -20.77 -22.25 -0.74
N PRO A 94 -20.66 -22.22 0.60
CA PRO A 94 -20.19 -23.38 1.34
C PRO A 94 -21.25 -24.48 1.26
N THR A 95 -20.88 -25.62 0.69
CA THR A 95 -21.71 -26.85 0.70
C THR A 95 -21.92 -27.42 2.10
N ASN A 96 -21.31 -26.83 3.14
CA ASN A 96 -21.31 -27.31 4.52
C ASN A 96 -21.82 -26.22 5.48
N SER A 97 -22.93 -26.50 6.17
CA SER A 97 -23.62 -25.56 7.09
C SER A 97 -22.77 -25.09 8.27
N ARG A 98 -21.75 -25.87 8.65
CA ARG A 98 -20.87 -25.64 9.80
C ARG A 98 -19.98 -24.39 9.74
N LEU A 99 -19.94 -23.72 8.58
CA LEU A 99 -19.22 -22.46 8.42
C LEU A 99 -20.13 -21.27 8.76
N LEU A 100 -21.43 -21.37 8.44
CA LEU A 100 -22.44 -20.38 8.80
C LEU A 100 -22.85 -20.47 10.28
N GLU A 101 -22.54 -21.59 10.94
CA GLU A 101 -22.74 -21.79 12.38
C GLU A 101 -21.65 -21.13 13.26
N LEU A 102 -20.63 -20.51 12.66
CA LEU A 102 -19.59 -19.80 13.41
C LEU A 102 -20.15 -18.54 14.10
N PRO A 103 -19.58 -18.15 15.26
CA PRO A 103 -19.82 -16.84 15.87
C PRO A 103 -19.55 -15.70 14.88
N PHE A 104 -20.30 -14.61 15.00
CA PHE A 104 -20.26 -13.51 14.04
C PHE A 104 -18.87 -12.86 13.93
N GLU A 105 -18.09 -12.87 15.01
CA GLU A 105 -16.76 -12.27 15.08
C GLU A 105 -15.75 -13.07 14.26
N LEU A 106 -15.89 -14.40 14.26
CA LEU A 106 -15.07 -15.26 13.39
C LEU A 106 -15.50 -15.14 11.93
N LEU A 107 -16.79 -14.95 11.68
CA LEU A 107 -17.29 -14.66 10.33
C LEU A 107 -16.79 -13.29 9.84
N ASP A 108 -16.77 -12.28 10.70
CA ASP A 108 -16.27 -10.94 10.40
C ASP A 108 -14.77 -10.94 10.12
N GLN A 109 -13.96 -11.63 10.94
CA GLN A 109 -12.53 -11.81 10.67
C GLN A 109 -12.29 -12.59 9.38
N ILE A 110 -13.12 -13.59 9.07
CA ILE A 110 -13.06 -14.32 7.81
C ILE A 110 -13.42 -13.40 6.64
N CYS A 111 -14.49 -12.61 6.75
CA CYS A 111 -14.91 -11.65 5.72
C CYS A 111 -13.84 -10.59 5.51
N SER A 112 -13.39 -9.91 6.57
CA SER A 112 -12.33 -8.91 6.52
C SER A 112 -11.04 -9.48 5.90
N HIS A 113 -10.68 -10.73 6.22
CA HIS A 113 -9.53 -11.39 5.60
C HIS A 113 -9.76 -11.73 4.13
N VAL A 114 -10.94 -12.26 3.76
CA VAL A 114 -11.28 -12.58 2.37
C VAL A 114 -11.37 -11.32 1.52
N ASP A 115 -11.96 -10.25 2.05
CA ASP A 115 -12.12 -8.97 1.39
C ASP A 115 -10.75 -8.27 1.23
N SER A 116 -9.89 -8.30 2.26
CA SER A 116 -8.52 -7.75 2.18
C SER A 116 -7.58 -8.56 1.29
N VAL A 117 -7.70 -9.90 1.28
CA VAL A 117 -6.98 -10.76 0.33
C VAL A 117 -7.49 -10.54 -1.09
N SER A 118 -8.81 -10.38 -1.30
CA SER A 118 -9.39 -10.10 -2.63
C SER A 118 -8.98 -8.74 -3.21
N ALA A 119 -8.75 -7.74 -2.35
CA ALA A 119 -8.31 -6.40 -2.73
C ALA A 119 -6.79 -6.30 -2.94
N GLN A 120 -5.99 -7.09 -2.20
CA GLN A 120 -4.52 -7.06 -2.27
C GLN A 120 -3.91 -8.15 -3.18
N GLU A 121 -4.65 -9.20 -3.53
CA GLU A 121 -4.25 -10.20 -4.53
C GLU A 121 -4.80 -9.90 -5.94
N SER A 122 -4.93 -8.62 -6.30
CA SER A 122 -5.18 -8.19 -7.69
C SER A 122 -4.05 -8.57 -8.66
N ASP A 123 -2.93 -9.07 -8.15
CA ASP A 123 -1.74 -9.44 -8.92
C ASP A 123 -1.69 -10.88 -9.43
N PHE A 124 -2.58 -11.76 -8.97
CA PHE A 124 -2.85 -12.98 -9.71
C PHE A 124 -3.90 -12.64 -10.77
N THR A 125 -3.56 -12.78 -12.05
CA THR A 125 -4.57 -12.85 -13.11
C THR A 125 -5.38 -14.15 -12.97
N TRP A 126 -6.28 -14.18 -11.99
CA TRP A 126 -7.41 -15.09 -11.98
C TRP A 126 -8.50 -14.50 -12.89
N SER A 127 -8.27 -14.51 -14.20
CA SER A 127 -9.27 -14.16 -15.21
C SER A 127 -10.38 -15.22 -15.35
N GLN A 128 -10.61 -16.04 -14.31
CA GLN A 128 -11.63 -17.07 -14.29
C GLN A 128 -12.38 -17.05 -12.93
N PRO A 129 -13.62 -16.50 -12.89
CA PRO A 129 -14.47 -16.47 -11.70
C PRO A 129 -14.73 -17.84 -11.06
N HIS A 130 -14.51 -18.93 -11.80
CA HIS A 130 -14.73 -20.32 -11.39
C HIS A 130 -13.56 -20.94 -10.62
N MET A 131 -12.33 -20.41 -10.75
CA MET A 131 -11.15 -20.87 -9.97
C MET A 131 -11.12 -20.26 -8.55
N ARG A 132 -11.75 -19.09 -8.35
CA ARG A 132 -11.91 -18.42 -7.03
C ARG A 132 -12.40 -19.38 -5.94
N ARG A 133 -13.34 -20.26 -6.27
CA ARG A 133 -14.08 -21.06 -5.27
C ARG A 133 -13.29 -22.19 -4.60
N LYS A 134 -12.21 -22.71 -5.19
CA LYS A 134 -11.49 -23.87 -4.62
C LYS A 134 -10.34 -23.48 -3.70
N VAL A 135 -9.55 -22.47 -4.09
CA VAL A 135 -8.38 -22.01 -3.34
C VAL A 135 -8.81 -21.28 -2.06
N ASP A 136 -9.87 -20.48 -2.13
CA ASP A 136 -10.40 -19.73 -0.98
C ASP A 136 -10.95 -20.66 0.12
N ILE A 137 -11.62 -21.76 -0.26
CA ILE A 137 -12.15 -22.74 0.70
C ILE A 137 -11.03 -23.52 1.38
N GLU A 138 -9.95 -23.89 0.67
CA GLU A 138 -8.79 -24.53 1.30
C GLU A 138 -7.98 -23.56 2.15
N ALA A 139 -7.77 -22.32 1.70
CA ALA A 139 -7.11 -21.28 2.49
C ALA A 139 -7.87 -20.99 3.79
N LEU A 140 -9.20 -20.89 3.73
CA LEU A 140 -10.05 -20.72 4.91
C LEU A 140 -10.10 -21.94 5.82
N LYS A 141 -10.11 -23.16 5.26
CA LYS A 141 -9.93 -24.39 6.05
C LYS A 141 -8.55 -24.42 6.72
N SER A 142 -7.52 -23.88 6.08
CA SER A 142 -6.16 -23.80 6.61
C SER A 142 -6.03 -22.72 7.71
N LEU A 143 -6.67 -21.56 7.54
CA LEU A 143 -6.78 -20.51 8.57
C LEU A 143 -7.53 -21.01 9.81
N ARG A 144 -8.60 -21.79 9.60
CA ARG A 144 -9.40 -22.41 10.66
C ARG A 144 -8.63 -23.46 11.47
N LEU A 145 -7.58 -24.06 10.88
CA LEU A 145 -6.77 -25.11 11.51
C LEU A 145 -5.41 -24.60 12.04
N THR A 146 -4.96 -23.44 11.60
CA THR A 146 -3.69 -22.85 12.02
C THR A 146 -3.82 -21.33 11.99
N CYS A 147 -3.64 -20.66 13.12
CA CYS A 147 -3.50 -19.20 13.21
C CYS A 147 -2.32 -18.72 12.34
N ARG A 148 -2.53 -18.59 11.03
CA ARG A 148 -1.54 -18.14 10.06
C ARG A 148 -1.79 -16.66 9.81
N LEU A 149 -0.85 -15.82 10.22
CA LEU A 149 -0.76 -14.44 9.76
C LEU A 149 0.06 -14.48 8.47
N PRO A 150 -0.54 -14.47 7.26
CA PRO A 150 0.23 -14.58 6.03
C PRO A 150 1.15 -13.36 5.81
N THR A 151 0.78 -12.22 6.40
CA THR A 151 1.51 -10.97 6.26
C THR A 151 1.69 -10.31 7.62
N VAL A 152 2.89 -9.79 7.89
CA VAL A 152 3.19 -9.00 9.09
C VAL A 152 3.68 -7.62 8.65
N THR A 153 2.96 -6.57 9.05
CA THR A 153 3.41 -5.19 8.87
C THR A 153 4.30 -4.76 10.03
N VAL A 154 5.42 -4.15 9.68
CA VAL A 154 6.44 -3.66 10.58
C VAL A 154 6.59 -2.16 10.35
N HIS A 155 6.14 -1.37 11.32
CA HIS A 155 6.47 0.05 11.42
C HIS A 155 7.85 0.21 12.04
N VAL A 156 8.51 1.33 11.76
CA VAL A 156 9.81 1.70 12.36
C VAL A 156 9.62 2.16 13.81
N THR A 157 9.11 1.26 14.63
CA THR A 157 8.89 1.45 16.08
C THR A 157 9.34 0.21 16.83
N ARG A 158 9.80 0.41 18.07
CA ARG A 158 10.26 -0.64 18.97
C ARG A 158 9.14 -1.61 19.27
N LYS A 159 7.93 -1.10 19.53
CA LYS A 159 6.73 -1.95 19.76
C LYS A 159 6.46 -2.87 18.57
N SER A 160 6.60 -2.36 17.35
CA SER A 160 6.41 -3.14 16.12
C SER A 160 7.51 -4.20 15.94
N LEU A 161 8.77 -3.86 16.20
CA LEU A 161 9.89 -4.80 16.18
C LEU A 161 9.77 -5.90 17.25
N ASP A 162 9.40 -5.55 18.47
CA ASP A 162 9.20 -6.53 19.55
C ASP A 162 8.06 -7.49 19.20
N ARG A 163 6.99 -6.99 18.58
CA ARG A 163 5.90 -7.81 18.02
C ARG A 163 6.41 -8.76 16.92
N LEU A 164 7.19 -8.26 15.96
CA LEU A 164 7.80 -9.09 14.90
C LEU A 164 8.70 -10.18 15.50
N ASN A 165 9.49 -9.82 16.51
CA ASN A 165 10.37 -10.76 17.20
C ASN A 165 9.58 -11.84 17.96
N ALA A 166 8.48 -11.47 18.62
CA ALA A 166 7.57 -12.42 19.27
C ALA A 166 6.92 -13.37 18.25
N ILE A 167 6.40 -12.83 17.14
CA ILE A 167 5.78 -13.62 16.06
C ILE A 167 6.78 -14.62 15.45
N SER A 168 7.99 -14.16 15.15
CA SER A 168 9.02 -15.01 14.53
C SER A 168 9.57 -16.11 15.45
N ARG A 169 9.42 -15.99 16.79
CA ARG A 169 9.73 -17.10 17.73
C ARG A 169 8.57 -18.07 17.90
N HIS A 170 7.36 -17.69 17.53
CA HIS A 170 6.18 -18.51 17.73
C HIS A 170 6.14 -19.65 16.70
N ALA A 171 6.22 -20.90 17.16
CA ALA A 171 6.43 -22.08 16.31
C ALA A 171 5.37 -22.27 15.20
N SER A 172 4.10 -21.98 15.47
CA SER A 172 3.01 -22.08 14.46
C SER A 172 2.79 -20.79 13.67
N ILE A 173 2.69 -19.65 14.36
CA ILE A 173 2.41 -18.35 13.71
C ILE A 173 3.55 -17.95 12.78
N GLY A 174 4.82 -18.02 13.23
CA GLY A 174 5.98 -17.67 12.41
C GLY A 174 6.11 -18.52 11.14
N ARG A 175 5.73 -19.80 11.18
CA ARG A 175 5.65 -20.66 9.98
C ARG A 175 4.50 -20.26 9.05
N GLY A 176 3.47 -19.59 9.55
CA GLY A 176 2.37 -19.08 8.75
C GLY A 176 2.70 -17.82 7.97
N VAL A 177 3.72 -17.06 8.40
CA VAL A 177 4.12 -15.79 7.77
C VAL A 177 4.79 -16.04 6.42
N ARG A 178 4.29 -15.35 5.39
CA ARG A 178 4.76 -15.41 4.01
C ARG A 178 5.34 -14.09 3.53
N CYS A 179 4.82 -12.99 4.05
CA CYS A 179 5.18 -11.64 3.64
C CYS A 179 5.50 -10.77 4.87
N ILE A 180 6.62 -10.05 4.80
CA ILE A 180 6.94 -8.95 5.70
C ILE A 180 6.75 -7.65 4.94
N ARG A 181 5.91 -6.77 5.47
CA ARG A 181 5.71 -5.42 4.96
C ARG A 181 6.40 -4.43 5.86
N ILE A 182 7.18 -3.52 5.32
CA ILE A 182 7.87 -2.49 6.08
C ILE A 182 7.30 -1.13 5.70
N ALA A 183 6.66 -0.48 6.66
CA ALA A 183 6.16 0.88 6.50
C ALA A 183 7.33 1.86 6.66
N LEU A 184 7.67 2.55 5.57
CA LEU A 184 8.82 3.47 5.47
C LEU A 184 8.42 4.95 5.65
N GLY A 185 7.24 5.23 6.20
CA GLY A 185 6.85 6.59 6.55
C GLY A 185 7.80 7.18 7.60
N PHE A 186 7.96 8.50 7.60
CA PHE A 186 8.87 9.21 8.50
C PHE A 186 8.14 10.25 9.35
N TYR A 187 8.66 10.53 10.53
CA TYR A 187 8.23 11.65 11.35
C TYR A 187 9.15 12.85 11.08
N ASP A 188 8.56 14.02 10.86
CA ASP A 188 9.26 15.27 10.63
C ASP A 188 9.88 15.75 11.96
N GLY A 189 11.21 15.80 12.03
CA GLY A 189 11.94 16.20 13.23
C GLY A 189 11.70 17.66 13.62
N LEU A 190 11.39 18.55 12.68
CA LEU A 190 11.04 19.94 13.00
C LEU A 190 9.68 20.03 13.66
N ALA A 191 8.71 19.25 13.17
CA ALA A 191 7.40 19.14 13.79
C ALA A 191 7.48 18.50 15.17
N ALA A 192 8.34 17.50 15.37
CA ALA A 192 8.59 16.92 16.70
C ALA A 192 9.29 17.90 17.66
N TYR A 193 10.24 18.69 17.16
CA TYR A 193 11.07 19.58 17.96
C TYR A 193 10.31 20.74 18.59
N ALA A 194 9.33 21.32 17.88
CA ALA A 194 8.61 22.51 18.34
C ALA A 194 7.08 22.39 18.14
N GLN A 195 6.32 22.75 19.17
CA GLN A 195 4.85 22.71 19.16
C GLN A 195 4.26 23.57 18.05
N GLU A 196 4.83 24.75 17.82
CA GLU A 196 4.38 25.68 16.77
C GLU A 196 4.55 25.07 15.38
N LYS A 197 5.64 24.32 15.16
CA LYS A 197 5.90 23.61 13.92
C LYS A 197 4.93 22.45 13.74
N PHE A 198 4.64 21.70 14.79
CA PHE A 198 3.60 20.67 14.77
C PHE A 198 2.20 21.25 14.48
N ILE A 199 1.85 22.39 15.06
CA ILE A 199 0.55 23.04 14.83
C ILE A 199 0.44 23.49 13.37
N LEU A 200 1.49 24.10 12.83
CA LEU A 200 1.54 24.50 11.42
C LEU A 200 1.43 23.28 10.50
N MET A 201 2.15 22.21 10.84
CA MET A 201 2.09 20.92 10.15
C MET A 201 0.66 20.34 10.17
N ALA A 202 0.04 20.27 11.36
CA ALA A 202 -1.33 19.79 11.56
C ALA A 202 -2.34 20.59 10.73
N LYS A 203 -2.24 21.92 10.78
CA LYS A 203 -3.07 22.84 9.99
C LYS A 203 -2.94 22.57 8.50
N GLN A 204 -1.71 22.54 7.98
CA GLN A 204 -1.47 22.30 6.56
C GLN A 204 -1.99 20.93 6.10
N ARG A 205 -1.80 19.89 6.91
CA ARG A 205 -2.32 18.54 6.58
C ARG A 205 -3.84 18.52 6.52
N LEU A 206 -4.50 19.19 7.46
CA LEU A 206 -5.95 19.32 7.45
C LEU A 206 -6.42 20.12 6.24
N GLU A 207 -5.82 21.28 5.95
CA GLU A 207 -6.13 22.09 4.75
C GLU A 207 -6.03 21.24 3.47
N ASN A 208 -4.90 20.55 3.26
CA ASN A 208 -4.71 19.69 2.08
C ASN A 208 -5.79 18.61 1.97
N LEU A 209 -6.21 18.03 3.10
CA LEU A 209 -7.24 17.00 3.14
C LEU A 209 -8.63 17.55 2.79
N PHE A 210 -8.94 18.79 3.17
CA PHE A 210 -10.26 19.41 2.92
C PHE A 210 -10.37 20.08 1.56
N GLU A 211 -9.29 20.71 1.10
CA GLU A 211 -9.21 21.33 -0.22
C GLU A 211 -9.09 20.29 -1.34
N ARG A 212 -8.88 19.02 -0.97
CA ARG A 212 -8.89 17.90 -1.88
C ARG A 212 -10.19 17.85 -2.69
N GLU A 213 -10.05 18.14 -3.99
CA GLU A 213 -11.12 17.92 -4.96
C GLU A 213 -11.36 16.42 -5.16
N LEU A 214 -12.59 16.02 -4.97
CA LEU A 214 -13.13 14.73 -5.36
C LEU A 214 -13.58 14.73 -6.82
N TRP A 215 -13.88 13.54 -7.33
CA TRP A 215 -14.46 13.35 -8.65
C TRP A 215 -15.71 14.25 -8.81
N HIS A 216 -15.76 15.02 -9.90
CA HIS A 216 -16.80 16.02 -10.24
C HIS A 216 -16.68 17.42 -9.62
N GLY A 217 -15.52 17.79 -9.05
CA GLY A 217 -15.28 19.17 -8.59
C GLY A 217 -15.98 19.52 -7.28
N MET A 218 -16.48 18.53 -6.55
CA MET A 218 -16.81 18.67 -5.12
C MET A 218 -15.53 18.50 -4.31
N SER A 219 -15.38 19.25 -3.23
CA SER A 219 -14.31 19.04 -2.24
C SER A 219 -14.75 18.07 -1.14
N HIS A 220 -13.82 17.53 -0.37
CA HIS A 220 -14.17 16.79 0.87
C HIS A 220 -15.01 17.64 1.82
N LYS A 221 -14.78 18.97 1.85
CA LYS A 221 -15.58 19.92 2.63
C LYS A 221 -17.06 19.92 2.23
N ASP A 222 -17.37 19.70 0.95
CA ASP A 222 -18.75 19.67 0.46
C ASP A 222 -19.50 18.41 0.92
N MET A 223 -18.78 17.34 1.24
CA MET A 223 -19.34 16.08 1.78
C MET A 223 -19.64 16.13 3.28
N LEU A 224 -19.14 17.14 3.99
CA LEU A 224 -19.35 17.27 5.45
C LEU A 224 -20.78 17.74 5.76
N SER A 225 -21.37 17.18 6.81
CA SER A 225 -22.55 17.78 7.43
C SER A 225 -22.25 19.16 8.00
N ASP A 226 -23.27 20.00 8.16
CA ASP A 226 -23.07 21.36 8.69
C ASP A 226 -22.45 21.34 10.10
N GLY A 227 -22.81 20.36 10.94
CA GLY A 227 -22.21 20.17 12.26
C GLY A 227 -20.73 19.75 12.20
N ALA A 228 -20.34 18.94 11.20
CA ALA A 228 -18.93 18.62 10.96
C ALA A 228 -18.15 19.84 10.44
N LYS A 229 -18.74 20.65 9.56
CA LYS A 229 -18.12 21.91 9.09
C LYS A 229 -17.88 22.88 10.25
N GLU A 230 -18.84 23.04 11.15
CA GLU A 230 -18.70 23.89 12.35
C GLU A 230 -17.58 23.40 13.27
N LYS A 231 -17.54 22.09 13.57
CA LYS A 231 -16.46 21.50 14.38
C LYS A 231 -15.10 21.69 13.75
N LEU A 232 -15.02 21.49 12.45
CA LEU A 232 -13.77 21.67 11.71
C LEU A 232 -13.32 23.14 11.73
N GLN A 233 -14.24 24.07 11.50
CA GLN A 233 -13.93 25.50 11.60
C GLN A 233 -13.42 25.84 13.01
N ALA A 234 -14.03 25.29 14.05
CA ALA A 234 -13.57 25.48 15.43
C ALA A 234 -12.16 24.90 15.67
N ILE A 235 -11.78 23.82 14.98
CA ILE A 235 -10.41 23.28 15.01
C ILE A 235 -9.45 24.23 14.30
N PHE A 236 -9.79 24.75 13.11
CA PHE A 236 -8.95 25.74 12.43
C PHE A 236 -8.79 27.03 13.24
N ASP A 237 -9.87 27.56 13.80
CA ASP A 237 -9.85 28.72 14.68
C ASP A 237 -9.00 28.47 15.94
N LEU A 238 -8.93 27.22 16.43
CA LEU A 238 -8.03 26.84 17.51
C LEU A 238 -6.58 26.84 17.04
N LEU A 239 -6.27 26.21 15.90
CA LEU A 239 -4.91 26.16 15.36
C LEU A 239 -4.38 27.55 15.03
N ASP A 240 -5.22 28.43 14.46
CA ASP A 240 -4.87 29.82 14.16
C ASP A 240 -4.52 30.60 15.43
N ARG A 241 -5.37 30.50 16.47
CA ARG A 241 -5.09 31.12 17.78
C ARG A 241 -3.79 30.64 18.40
N LEU A 242 -3.44 29.36 18.23
CA LEU A 242 -2.18 28.80 18.72
C LEU A 242 -0.96 29.23 17.89
N THR A 243 -1.17 29.71 16.66
CA THR A 243 -0.10 30.14 15.74
C THR A 243 0.12 31.66 15.79
N ASP A 244 -0.88 32.45 16.20
CA ASP A 244 -0.87 33.92 16.21
C ASP A 244 0.01 34.54 17.32
N ASN A 245 1.32 34.30 17.28
CA ASN A 245 2.41 35.01 17.98
C ASN A 245 2.19 35.37 19.48
N GLN A 246 1.22 34.76 20.16
CA GLN A 246 1.10 34.93 21.59
C GLN A 246 2.29 34.24 22.24
N PRO A 247 2.98 34.90 23.17
CA PRO A 247 4.08 34.26 23.88
C PRO A 247 3.52 33.01 24.57
N TRP A 248 4.06 31.85 24.24
CA TRP A 248 3.77 30.59 24.91
C TRP A 248 4.17 30.72 26.38
N ASP A 249 3.21 31.09 27.22
CA ASP A 249 3.39 31.14 28.66
C ASP A 249 3.00 29.79 29.29
N ARG A 250 3.37 29.62 30.56
CA ARG A 250 3.02 28.40 31.31
C ARG A 250 1.51 28.22 31.47
N GLU A 251 0.71 29.27 31.32
CA GLU A 251 -0.74 29.20 31.48
C GLU A 251 -1.43 28.55 30.26
N LEU A 252 -0.84 28.67 29.06
CA LEU A 252 -1.33 28.04 27.83
C LEU A 252 -0.79 26.62 27.61
N SER A 253 0.36 26.26 28.20
CA SER A 253 1.02 24.98 27.98
C SER A 253 0.25 23.79 28.57
N ASP A 254 -0.20 23.86 29.83
CA ASP A 254 -0.90 22.74 30.48
C ASP A 254 -2.25 22.42 29.79
N PRO A 255 -3.12 23.41 29.46
CA PRO A 255 -4.35 23.15 28.72
C PRO A 255 -4.12 22.64 27.29
N PHE A 256 -3.01 23.04 26.65
CA PHE A 256 -2.66 22.54 25.32
C PHE A 256 -2.39 21.04 25.35
N HIS A 257 -1.56 20.54 26.27
CA HIS A 257 -1.24 19.12 26.39
C HIS A 257 -2.44 18.25 26.80
N GLU A 258 -3.42 18.82 27.52
CA GLU A 258 -4.68 18.12 27.81
C GLU A 258 -5.61 18.02 26.59
N SER A 259 -5.46 18.92 25.62
CA SER A 259 -6.22 18.93 24.37
C SER A 259 -5.83 17.77 23.45
N LEU A 260 -6.68 17.48 22.46
CA LEU A 260 -6.41 16.47 21.44
C LEU A 260 -5.15 16.77 20.63
N ILE A 261 -4.93 18.03 20.26
CA ILE A 261 -3.77 18.46 19.48
C ILE A 261 -2.48 18.30 20.29
N GLY A 262 -2.50 18.65 21.58
CA GLY A 262 -1.33 18.46 22.45
C GLY A 262 -1.01 16.99 22.70
N LYS A 263 -2.01 16.13 22.94
CA LYS A 263 -1.81 14.67 23.03
C LYS A 263 -1.24 14.08 21.74
N ALA A 264 -1.70 14.59 20.59
CA ALA A 264 -1.18 14.18 19.29
C ALA A 264 0.28 14.62 19.13
N TYR A 265 0.61 15.86 19.51
CA TYR A 265 1.99 16.37 19.52
C TYR A 265 2.91 15.50 20.40
N ASP A 266 2.53 15.25 21.65
CA ASP A 266 3.34 14.45 22.60
C ASP A 266 3.59 13.04 22.06
N THR A 267 2.57 12.46 21.41
CA THR A 267 2.70 11.16 20.78
C THR A 267 3.56 11.21 19.54
N TYR A 268 3.40 12.23 18.69
CA TYR A 268 4.20 12.44 17.49
C TYR A 268 5.68 12.60 17.84
N ALA A 269 6.01 13.51 18.77
CA ALA A 269 7.37 13.75 19.22
C ALA A 269 8.01 12.50 19.83
N ARG A 270 7.24 11.71 20.60
CA ARG A 270 7.71 10.42 21.13
C ARG A 270 7.99 9.41 20.02
N LEU A 271 7.15 9.34 18.99
CA LEU A 271 7.31 8.41 17.87
C LEU A 271 8.47 8.81 16.96
N GLU A 272 8.68 10.10 16.74
CA GLU A 272 9.88 10.64 16.07
C GLU A 272 11.14 10.25 16.82
N ALA A 273 11.21 10.51 18.13
CA ALA A 273 12.37 10.16 18.94
C ALA A 273 12.62 8.64 18.95
N GLU A 274 11.56 7.83 18.96
CA GLU A 274 11.64 6.36 18.85
C GLU A 274 12.18 5.93 17.47
N GLN A 275 11.69 6.55 16.39
CA GLN A 275 12.20 6.33 15.03
C GLN A 275 13.68 6.70 14.95
N LYS A 276 14.05 7.93 15.34
CA LYS A 276 15.41 8.42 15.35
C LYS A 276 16.35 7.55 16.18
N HIS A 277 15.94 7.10 17.36
CA HIS A 277 16.74 6.19 18.17
C HIS A 277 16.99 4.84 17.50
N LEU A 278 15.99 4.28 16.80
CA LEU A 278 16.16 3.06 16.01
C LEU A 278 17.09 3.25 14.80
N HIS A 279 17.30 4.50 14.38
CA HIS A 279 18.23 4.87 13.32
C HIS A 279 19.65 5.17 13.85
N ASP A 280 19.79 5.91 14.95
CA ASP A 280 21.06 6.35 15.52
C ASP A 280 21.86 5.21 16.19
N ASP A 281 21.19 4.29 16.89
CA ASP A 281 21.83 3.19 17.61
C ASP A 281 22.21 2.05 16.64
N ARG A 282 23.29 2.23 15.88
CA ARG A 282 23.86 1.22 14.97
C ARG A 282 22.79 0.62 14.05
N TRP A 283 22.35 1.36 13.03
CA TRP A 283 21.52 1.00 11.85
C TRP A 283 21.20 -0.48 11.59
N HIS A 284 22.19 -1.36 11.76
CA HIS A 284 22.02 -2.79 11.90
C HIS A 284 20.85 -3.19 12.82
N SER A 285 20.55 -2.52 13.94
CA SER A 285 19.54 -2.95 14.91
C SER A 285 18.14 -3.20 14.30
N PHE A 286 17.58 -2.24 13.55
CA PHE A 286 16.27 -2.42 12.91
C PHE A 286 16.36 -3.47 11.78
N SER A 287 17.28 -3.27 10.84
CA SER A 287 17.42 -4.11 9.64
C SER A 287 17.81 -5.55 9.97
N ASP A 288 18.69 -5.75 10.95
CA ASP A 288 19.07 -7.05 11.51
C ASP A 288 17.88 -7.70 12.21
N THR A 289 17.13 -6.96 13.03
CA THR A 289 15.99 -7.54 13.74
C THR A 289 14.96 -8.07 12.75
N VAL A 290 14.68 -7.31 11.69
CA VAL A 290 13.81 -7.76 10.60
C VAL A 290 14.41 -8.99 9.89
N SER A 291 15.68 -8.93 9.50
CA SER A 291 16.35 -10.01 8.76
C SER A 291 16.46 -11.30 9.57
N PHE A 292 16.84 -11.22 10.85
CA PHE A 292 16.86 -12.36 11.77
C PHE A 292 15.46 -12.87 12.10
N ALA A 293 14.43 -12.03 12.11
CA ALA A 293 13.06 -12.49 12.19
C ALA A 293 12.68 -13.30 10.94
N MET A 294 12.96 -12.80 9.74
CA MET A 294 12.71 -13.51 8.48
C MET A 294 13.47 -14.82 8.40
N LYS A 295 14.74 -14.87 8.85
CA LYS A 295 15.52 -16.11 8.95
C LYS A 295 14.85 -17.19 9.80
N ARG A 296 14.12 -16.79 10.85
CA ARG A 296 13.37 -17.72 11.72
C ARG A 296 12.02 -18.12 11.13
N MET A 297 11.55 -17.44 10.08
CA MET A 297 10.27 -17.66 9.42
C MET A 297 10.51 -18.26 8.03
N PRO A 298 10.61 -19.60 7.89
CA PRO A 298 11.08 -20.25 6.67
C PRO A 298 10.20 -20.01 5.43
N ASN A 299 8.95 -19.57 5.64
CA ASN A 299 8.01 -19.27 4.56
C ASN A 299 7.95 -17.77 4.22
N ALA A 300 8.60 -16.91 5.00
CA ALA A 300 8.62 -15.46 4.81
C ALA A 300 9.59 -15.07 3.68
N THR A 301 9.22 -15.43 2.45
CA THR A 301 10.04 -15.20 1.25
C THR A 301 9.59 -13.98 0.46
N ARG A 302 8.65 -13.19 0.98
CA ARG A 302 8.18 -11.95 0.34
C ARG A 302 8.51 -10.77 1.24
N LEU A 303 9.12 -9.75 0.64
CA LEU A 303 9.42 -8.49 1.30
C LEU A 303 8.76 -7.37 0.50
N GLU A 304 7.94 -6.58 1.16
CA GLU A 304 7.33 -5.40 0.57
C GLU A 304 7.72 -4.18 1.41
N MET A 305 8.08 -3.07 0.75
CA MET A 305 8.55 -1.84 1.36
C MET A 305 7.79 -0.65 0.76
N SER A 306 7.22 0.20 1.61
CA SER A 306 6.44 1.34 1.15
C SER A 306 6.29 2.39 2.23
N ASP A 307 6.44 3.65 1.86
CA ASP A 307 6.03 4.80 2.65
C ASP A 307 4.51 5.05 2.55
N THR A 308 3.77 4.18 1.87
CA THR A 308 2.33 4.28 1.63
C THR A 308 1.54 3.09 2.19
N PHE A 309 2.20 2.21 2.97
CA PHE A 309 1.58 1.05 3.62
C PHE A 309 0.68 1.37 4.80
N GLU A 310 -0.04 2.47 4.76
CA GLU A 310 -1.26 2.54 5.55
C GLU A 310 -2.46 2.18 4.65
N PRO A 311 -2.62 0.92 4.16
CA PRO A 311 -3.79 0.53 3.39
C PRO A 311 -5.05 0.45 4.27
N GLN A 312 -4.90 0.57 5.59
CA GLN A 312 -6.02 0.61 6.54
C GLN A 312 -6.41 2.03 6.90
N TRP A 313 -5.53 2.99 6.63
CA TRP A 313 -5.81 4.38 6.91
C TRP A 313 -6.09 5.06 5.58
N THR A 314 -7.30 4.81 5.07
CA THR A 314 -7.95 5.83 4.24
C THR A 314 -8.05 7.07 5.10
N PRO A 315 -7.60 8.25 4.62
CA PRO A 315 -7.89 9.49 5.32
C PRO A 315 -9.38 9.47 5.67
N PRO A 316 -9.78 9.88 6.88
CA PRO A 316 -11.18 9.77 7.26
C PRO A 316 -12.03 10.50 6.21
N GLU A 317 -13.18 9.97 5.85
CA GLU A 317 -14.04 10.58 4.83
C GLU A 317 -15.33 11.10 5.46
N GLY A 318 -15.84 12.21 4.93
CA GLY A 318 -17.04 12.87 5.46
C GLY A 318 -16.90 13.19 6.95
N ASP A 319 -17.97 12.95 7.70
CA ASP A 319 -18.06 13.31 9.12
C ASP A 319 -17.11 12.53 10.04
N ALA A 320 -16.48 11.43 9.56
CA ALA A 320 -15.46 10.73 10.33
C ALA A 320 -14.23 11.62 10.61
N LEU A 321 -14.01 12.65 9.79
CA LEU A 321 -12.90 13.61 9.94
C LEU A 321 -12.96 14.46 11.20
N VAL A 322 -14.15 14.64 11.76
CA VAL A 322 -14.34 15.39 13.01
C VAL A 322 -14.51 14.47 14.22
N ASN A 323 -14.31 13.16 14.04
CA ASN A 323 -14.16 12.23 15.14
C ASN A 323 -12.79 12.45 15.77
N GLU A 324 -12.75 12.60 17.09
CA GLU A 324 -11.52 12.82 17.84
C GLU A 324 -10.50 11.70 17.63
N ASP A 325 -10.90 10.43 17.68
CA ASP A 325 -9.97 9.31 17.51
C ASP A 325 -9.36 9.29 16.10
N GLU A 326 -10.18 9.52 15.07
CA GLU A 326 -9.73 9.55 13.67
C GLU A 326 -8.81 10.74 13.38
N LEU A 327 -9.15 11.91 13.92
CA LEU A 327 -8.32 13.11 13.84
C LEU A 327 -6.99 12.91 14.59
N TYR A 328 -7.03 12.32 15.78
CA TYR A 328 -5.84 12.01 16.54
C TYR A 328 -4.93 11.05 15.75
N GLN A 329 -5.47 9.95 15.19
CA GLN A 329 -4.70 9.04 14.33
C GLN A 329 -4.13 9.77 13.10
N PHE A 330 -4.93 10.60 12.43
CA PHE A 330 -4.51 11.42 11.29
C PHE A 330 -3.26 12.25 11.61
N LEU A 331 -3.28 12.92 12.75
CA LEU A 331 -2.21 13.83 13.17
C LEU A 331 -0.92 13.09 13.57
N ILE A 332 -1.01 11.84 14.03
CA ILE A 332 0.16 11.02 14.41
C ILE A 332 0.64 10.06 13.30
N THR A 333 -0.04 10.02 12.15
CA THR A 333 0.40 9.22 10.99
C THR A 333 1.70 9.80 10.43
N PRO A 334 2.73 8.97 10.17
CA PRO A 334 3.98 9.43 9.58
C PRO A 334 3.79 9.95 8.15
N TYR A 335 4.68 10.83 7.71
CA TYR A 335 4.74 11.39 6.38
C TYR A 335 5.24 10.39 5.33
N ARG A 336 4.73 10.57 4.11
CA ARG A 336 5.31 10.02 2.89
C ARG A 336 6.49 10.87 2.45
N TRP A 337 7.45 10.27 1.75
CA TRP A 337 8.69 10.93 1.36
C TRP A 337 8.49 12.21 0.56
N GLU A 338 7.48 12.27 -0.32
CA GLU A 338 7.14 13.46 -1.12
C GLU A 338 6.84 14.72 -0.30
N HIS A 339 6.47 14.59 0.98
CA HIS A 339 6.22 15.75 1.84
C HIS A 339 7.49 16.46 2.28
N ALA A 340 8.63 15.77 2.29
CA ALA A 340 9.92 16.38 2.62
C ALA A 340 10.43 17.34 1.55
N ALA A 341 9.87 17.28 0.34
CA ALA A 341 10.20 18.19 -0.75
C ALA A 341 10.03 19.68 -0.39
N LYS A 342 9.22 20.01 0.63
CA LYS A 342 9.00 21.40 1.09
C LYS A 342 10.10 21.93 2.02
N GLY A 343 11.04 21.09 2.48
CA GLY A 343 12.02 21.45 3.52
C GLY A 343 13.33 20.65 3.44
N VAL A 344 13.77 20.32 2.22
CA VAL A 344 14.88 19.37 1.95
C VAL A 344 16.14 19.67 2.76
N ASP A 345 16.53 20.94 2.87
CA ASP A 345 17.76 21.35 3.58
C ASP A 345 17.69 21.14 5.10
N GLU A 346 16.49 21.17 5.69
CA GLU A 346 16.28 21.05 7.14
C GLU A 346 15.91 19.62 7.57
N LEU A 347 15.46 18.77 6.64
CA LEU A 347 14.94 17.42 6.87
C LEU A 347 15.84 16.30 6.33
N GLU A 348 17.00 16.63 5.77
CA GLU A 348 17.88 15.66 5.10
C GLU A 348 18.23 14.46 5.99
N ASP A 349 18.58 14.70 7.26
CA ASP A 349 18.93 13.66 8.23
C ASP A 349 17.76 12.69 8.50
N ASP A 350 16.55 13.22 8.76
CA ASP A 350 15.35 12.41 9.03
C ASP A 350 14.94 11.57 7.83
N LEU A 351 15.14 12.12 6.64
CA LEU A 351 14.80 11.49 5.39
C LEU A 351 15.77 10.38 5.03
N ILE A 352 17.07 10.64 5.19
CA ILE A 352 18.12 9.64 5.07
C ILE A 352 17.76 8.45 5.98
N CYS A 353 17.31 8.72 7.21
CA CYS A 353 16.87 7.68 8.15
C CYS A 353 15.75 6.78 7.63
N ALA A 354 14.67 7.36 7.12
CA ALA A 354 13.53 6.60 6.63
C ALA A 354 13.86 5.70 5.42
N ARG A 355 14.88 6.05 4.64
CA ARG A 355 15.24 5.40 3.37
C ARG A 355 16.21 4.24 3.53
N ARG A 356 17.13 4.32 4.48
CA ARG A 356 18.20 3.32 4.63
C ARG A 356 17.69 1.87 4.68
N PRO A 357 16.59 1.51 5.38
CA PRO A 357 16.10 0.13 5.38
C PRO A 357 15.92 -0.48 3.99
N LEU A 358 15.58 0.33 2.98
CA LEU A 358 15.41 -0.09 1.59
C LEU A 358 16.72 -0.63 0.97
N GLY A 359 17.86 -0.06 1.34
CA GLY A 359 19.20 -0.54 0.96
C GLY A 359 19.67 -1.69 1.86
N PHE A 360 19.67 -1.52 3.18
CA PHE A 360 20.34 -2.47 4.08
C PHE A 360 19.68 -3.85 4.17
N ILE A 361 18.35 -3.91 4.20
CA ILE A 361 17.65 -5.18 4.50
C ILE A 361 17.92 -6.25 3.42
N PRO A 362 17.81 -5.97 2.10
CA PRO A 362 18.17 -6.95 1.09
C PRO A 362 19.59 -7.51 1.24
N GLY A 363 20.59 -6.67 1.52
CA GLY A 363 21.97 -7.11 1.76
C GLY A 363 22.09 -8.03 2.99
N ILE A 364 21.52 -7.61 4.13
CA ILE A 364 21.57 -8.42 5.37
C ILE A 364 20.80 -9.74 5.20
N LEU A 365 19.69 -9.76 4.44
CA LEU A 365 18.98 -11.00 4.11
C LEU A 365 19.88 -11.96 3.33
N GLY A 366 20.60 -11.45 2.33
CA GLY A 366 21.63 -12.18 1.60
C GLY A 366 22.71 -12.77 2.51
N ALA A 367 23.34 -11.91 3.31
CA ALA A 367 24.36 -12.30 4.30
C ALA A 367 23.86 -13.36 5.29
N THR A 368 22.55 -13.39 5.58
CA THR A 368 21.93 -14.33 6.51
C THR A 368 21.35 -15.58 5.85
N ASN A 369 21.55 -15.76 4.53
CA ASN A 369 21.01 -16.85 3.69
C ASN A 369 19.48 -16.90 3.66
N VAL A 370 18.83 -15.74 3.63
CA VAL A 370 17.39 -15.62 3.39
C VAL A 370 17.17 -15.25 1.94
N PHE A 371 16.33 -16.01 1.25
CA PHE A 371 16.01 -15.81 -0.16
C PHE A 371 14.64 -15.16 -0.32
N LEU A 372 14.51 -14.24 -1.27
CA LEU A 372 13.24 -13.66 -1.66
C LEU A 372 12.70 -14.33 -2.92
N THR A 373 11.39 -14.57 -2.95
CA THR A 373 10.65 -14.93 -4.18
C THR A 373 9.89 -13.74 -4.75
N ARG A 374 9.57 -12.75 -3.91
CA ARG A 374 9.01 -11.46 -4.33
C ARG A 374 9.66 -10.32 -3.54
N PHE A 375 10.03 -9.28 -4.25
CA PHE A 375 10.46 -8.02 -3.68
C PHE A 375 9.62 -6.90 -4.29
N ALA A 376 8.93 -6.13 -3.44
CA ALA A 376 8.08 -5.05 -3.88
C ALA A 376 8.46 -3.75 -3.16
N VAL A 377 8.71 -2.69 -3.92
CA VAL A 377 8.99 -1.35 -3.42
C VAL A 377 7.95 -0.42 -3.99
N LYS A 378 7.25 0.32 -3.14
CA LYS A 378 6.29 1.34 -3.56
C LYS A 378 6.52 2.59 -2.75
N VAL A 379 7.24 3.54 -3.30
CA VAL A 379 7.64 4.76 -2.60
C VAL A 379 7.15 5.99 -3.32
N THR A 380 6.91 7.07 -2.56
CA THR A 380 6.78 8.40 -3.15
C THR A 380 8.17 8.99 -3.45
N PRO A 381 8.27 10.02 -4.31
CA PRO A 381 9.55 10.53 -4.79
C PRO A 381 10.51 10.96 -3.68
N MET A 382 11.79 10.70 -3.91
CA MET A 382 12.86 10.67 -2.93
C MET A 382 13.99 11.68 -3.25
N HIS A 383 14.25 11.98 -4.53
CA HIS A 383 15.27 12.90 -5.07
C HIS A 383 16.74 12.65 -4.67
N LEU A 384 17.01 11.79 -3.69
CA LEU A 384 18.34 11.31 -3.33
C LEU A 384 18.28 9.80 -3.15
N TRP A 385 19.00 9.08 -4.01
CA TRP A 385 19.12 7.61 -3.99
C TRP A 385 20.46 7.14 -3.40
N ASP A 386 21.10 7.99 -2.59
CA ASP A 386 22.38 7.73 -1.90
C ASP A 386 22.32 6.58 -0.87
N ALA A 387 21.11 6.25 -0.38
CA ALA A 387 20.87 5.09 0.49
C ALA A 387 21.39 3.76 -0.11
N PHE A 388 21.67 3.71 -1.41
CA PHE A 388 22.20 2.55 -2.13
C PHE A 388 23.67 2.68 -2.52
N ASP A 389 24.38 3.72 -2.08
CA ASP A 389 25.81 3.86 -2.39
C ASP A 389 26.66 2.73 -1.81
N GLN A 390 26.18 2.05 -0.79
CA GLN A 390 26.84 0.88 -0.20
C GLN A 390 26.77 -0.39 -1.07
N VAL A 391 25.91 -0.41 -2.09
CA VAL A 391 25.81 -1.52 -3.07
C VAL A 391 27.05 -1.58 -3.98
N ARG A 392 28.00 -0.63 -3.85
CA ARG A 392 29.22 -0.55 -4.66
C ARG A 392 30.30 -1.56 -4.26
N ASP A 393 30.28 -2.08 -3.04
CA ASP A 393 31.34 -2.98 -2.58
C ASP A 393 31.07 -4.41 -3.11
N GLU A 394 32.08 -5.07 -3.69
CA GLU A 394 32.02 -6.48 -4.14
C GLU A 394 31.33 -7.42 -3.13
N PRO A 395 31.64 -7.41 -1.81
CA PRO A 395 30.94 -8.24 -0.84
C PRO A 395 29.44 -7.94 -0.76
N THR A 396 29.03 -6.68 -0.91
CA THR A 396 27.61 -6.29 -0.90
C THR A 396 26.90 -6.82 -2.16
N ILE A 397 27.56 -6.83 -3.31
CA ILE A 397 26.98 -7.39 -4.54
C ILE A 397 26.73 -8.90 -4.39
N ASP A 398 27.67 -9.64 -3.80
CA ASP A 398 27.49 -11.07 -3.53
C ASP A 398 26.30 -11.33 -2.60
N GLU A 399 26.16 -10.54 -1.53
CA GLU A 399 25.02 -10.63 -0.61
C GLU A 399 23.69 -10.38 -1.33
N TYR A 400 23.60 -9.35 -2.15
CA TYR A 400 22.39 -9.08 -2.93
C TYR A 400 22.15 -10.15 -4.01
N THR A 401 23.19 -10.74 -4.58
CA THR A 401 23.03 -11.85 -5.53
C THR A 401 22.43 -13.07 -4.83
N LEU A 402 22.82 -13.35 -3.58
CA LEU A 402 22.23 -14.42 -2.78
C LEU A 402 20.75 -14.17 -2.49
N VAL A 403 20.35 -12.96 -2.07
CA VAL A 403 18.93 -12.70 -1.77
C VAL A 403 18.04 -12.79 -3.02
N THR A 404 18.61 -12.46 -4.19
CA THR A 404 17.91 -12.43 -5.48
C THR A 404 17.97 -13.76 -6.24
N GLU A 405 18.74 -14.75 -5.79
CA GLU A 405 18.90 -16.05 -6.45
C GLU A 405 17.55 -16.69 -6.79
N ARG A 406 16.55 -16.55 -5.92
CA ARG A 406 15.20 -17.14 -6.09
C ARG A 406 14.12 -16.11 -6.41
N LEU A 407 14.51 -14.88 -6.72
CA LEU A 407 13.58 -13.80 -6.97
C LEU A 407 12.84 -14.05 -8.28
N ARG A 408 11.51 -14.08 -8.20
CA ARG A 408 10.61 -14.31 -9.34
C ARG A 408 9.83 -13.06 -9.71
N CYS A 409 9.43 -12.27 -8.70
CA CYS A 409 8.64 -11.08 -8.90
C CYS A 409 9.37 -9.86 -8.35
N LEU A 410 9.63 -8.89 -9.22
CA LEU A 410 10.11 -7.57 -8.85
C LEU A 410 9.03 -6.54 -9.18
N ASP A 411 8.55 -5.84 -8.16
CA ASP A 411 7.68 -4.67 -8.32
C ASP A 411 8.41 -3.46 -7.75
N PHE A 412 8.60 -2.42 -8.56
CA PHE A 412 9.26 -1.20 -8.13
C PHE A 412 8.48 0.00 -8.66
N THR A 413 7.95 0.79 -7.74
CA THR A 413 7.21 2.00 -8.04
C THR A 413 7.84 3.13 -7.26
N SER A 414 8.42 4.10 -7.97
CA SER A 414 8.63 5.44 -7.43
C SER A 414 7.70 6.39 -8.18
N LYS A 415 6.60 6.75 -7.52
CA LYS A 415 5.58 7.57 -8.16
C LYS A 415 5.03 8.60 -7.21
N TYR A 416 4.77 9.79 -7.75
CA TYR A 416 3.96 10.77 -7.06
C TYR A 416 2.62 10.11 -6.79
N ILE A 417 2.33 9.84 -5.53
CA ILE A 417 0.94 9.63 -5.23
C ILE A 417 0.35 11.01 -5.37
N LEU A 418 -0.53 11.15 -6.36
CA LEU A 418 -1.37 12.33 -6.48
C LEU A 418 -2.12 12.44 -5.15
N SER A 419 -1.49 13.15 -4.21
CA SER A 419 -2.17 13.87 -3.18
C SER A 419 -3.06 14.84 -3.95
N ASP A 420 -4.33 14.45 -4.06
CA ASP A 420 -5.39 15.37 -3.69
C ASP A 420 -5.89 16.35 -4.77
N GLY A 421 -6.37 15.83 -5.92
CA GLY A 421 -7.27 16.58 -6.81
C GLY A 421 -7.16 16.24 -8.30
N ASN A 422 -8.08 16.80 -9.12
CA ASN A 422 -8.03 16.72 -10.59
C ASN A 422 -6.88 17.56 -11.19
N SER A 423 -6.21 18.39 -10.39
CA SER A 423 -4.95 19.02 -10.77
C SER A 423 -3.87 17.94 -10.85
N ARG A 424 -3.55 17.50 -12.08
CA ARG A 424 -2.50 16.51 -12.38
C ARG A 424 -1.08 16.90 -11.94
N ARG A 425 -0.91 17.99 -11.18
CA ARG A 425 0.39 18.50 -10.75
C ARG A 425 0.57 18.26 -9.27
N PRO A 426 1.71 17.66 -8.85
CA PRO A 426 2.00 17.52 -7.44
C PRO A 426 2.13 18.93 -6.86
N GLN A 427 1.55 19.17 -5.68
CA GLN A 427 1.68 20.47 -5.00
C GLN A 427 3.13 20.76 -4.60
N VAL A 428 3.99 19.74 -4.61
CA VAL A 428 5.41 19.86 -4.32
C VAL A 428 6.21 19.28 -5.45
N THR A 429 6.98 20.12 -6.11
CA THR A 429 8.05 19.70 -7.02
C THR A 429 9.34 19.77 -6.23
N TRP A 430 9.95 18.63 -6.03
CA TRP A 430 11.32 18.57 -5.57
C TRP A 430 12.27 19.35 -6.50
N PRO A 431 13.47 19.73 -6.01
CA PRO A 431 14.51 20.24 -6.87
C PRO A 431 14.85 19.22 -7.96
N LYS A 432 15.16 19.72 -9.15
CA LYS A 432 15.59 18.86 -10.26
C LYS A 432 16.89 18.17 -9.91
N PHE A 433 17.11 16.98 -10.46
CA PHE A 433 18.41 16.32 -10.38
C PHE A 433 19.47 17.17 -11.10
N ASP A 434 20.48 17.61 -10.36
CA ASP A 434 21.59 18.40 -10.90
C ASP A 434 22.59 17.53 -11.67
N ASP A 435 22.67 16.22 -11.37
CA ASP A 435 23.57 15.28 -12.02
C ASP A 435 23.02 13.84 -12.10
N ALA A 436 23.75 12.97 -12.79
CA ALA A 436 23.44 11.54 -12.89
C ALA A 436 23.67 10.77 -11.57
N ALA A 437 24.49 11.32 -10.66
CA ALA A 437 24.80 10.66 -9.40
C ALA A 437 23.54 10.57 -8.52
N GLY A 438 22.66 11.57 -8.59
CA GLY A 438 21.42 11.64 -7.79
C GLY A 438 20.46 10.43 -7.95
N PHE A 439 20.53 9.69 -9.05
CA PHE A 439 19.74 8.46 -9.25
C PHE A 439 20.59 7.21 -9.54
N GLU A 440 21.93 7.31 -9.49
CA GLU A 440 22.85 6.18 -9.71
C GLU A 440 22.58 5.04 -8.72
N GLY A 441 22.28 5.37 -7.47
CA GLY A 441 21.95 4.38 -6.44
C GLY A 441 20.69 3.57 -6.75
N CYS A 442 19.66 4.20 -7.32
CA CYS A 442 18.46 3.51 -7.81
C CYS A 442 18.83 2.50 -8.89
N GLY A 443 19.66 2.93 -9.85
CA GLY A 443 20.07 2.06 -10.95
C GLY A 443 20.92 0.88 -10.50
N LYS A 444 21.79 1.06 -9.50
CA LYS A 444 22.54 -0.05 -8.89
C LYS A 444 21.62 -1.05 -8.24
N LEU A 445 20.69 -0.58 -7.41
CA LEU A 445 19.72 -1.44 -6.75
C LEU A 445 18.94 -2.26 -7.78
N LEU A 446 18.31 -1.58 -8.75
CA LEU A 446 17.51 -2.24 -9.78
C LEU A 446 18.33 -3.19 -10.65
N SER A 447 19.58 -2.82 -10.98
CA SER A 447 20.48 -3.69 -11.73
C SER A 447 20.73 -4.99 -10.97
N VAL A 448 21.07 -4.94 -9.68
CA VAL A 448 21.36 -6.15 -8.91
C VAL A 448 20.10 -6.98 -8.70
N LEU A 449 18.96 -6.34 -8.41
CA LEU A 449 17.67 -7.03 -8.27
C LEU A 449 17.20 -7.72 -9.55
N THR A 450 17.74 -7.33 -10.71
CA THR A 450 17.38 -7.89 -12.01
C THR A 450 18.45 -8.83 -12.59
N MET A 451 19.55 -9.09 -11.88
CA MET A 451 20.65 -9.96 -12.35
C MET A 451 20.29 -11.45 -12.40
N THR A 452 19.21 -11.89 -11.76
CA THR A 452 18.80 -13.30 -11.69
C THR A 452 18.01 -13.79 -12.92
N ASP A 453 18.29 -15.02 -13.35
CA ASP A 453 17.55 -15.71 -14.43
C ASP A 453 16.16 -16.21 -14.01
N ASN A 454 15.88 -16.22 -12.70
CA ASN A 454 14.62 -16.74 -12.15
C ASN A 454 13.46 -15.73 -12.20
N ILE A 455 13.71 -14.51 -12.68
CA ILE A 455 12.67 -13.50 -12.79
C ILE A 455 11.61 -13.95 -13.78
N GLU A 456 10.39 -13.98 -13.27
CA GLU A 456 9.16 -14.35 -13.94
C GLU A 456 8.33 -13.10 -14.29
N ARG A 457 8.38 -12.07 -13.42
CA ARG A 457 7.61 -10.83 -13.54
C ARG A 457 8.43 -9.61 -13.13
N ILE A 458 8.40 -8.58 -13.97
CA ILE A 458 8.92 -7.24 -13.68
C ILE A 458 7.79 -6.23 -13.81
N SER A 459 7.60 -5.40 -12.80
CA SER A 459 6.71 -4.23 -12.84
C SER A 459 7.48 -3.01 -12.36
N ILE A 460 7.73 -2.04 -13.25
CA ILE A 460 8.53 -0.86 -12.94
C ILE A 460 7.76 0.40 -13.31
N ASP A 461 7.65 1.32 -12.37
CA ASP A 461 7.03 2.62 -12.52
C ASP A 461 7.98 3.69 -11.99
N LEU A 462 8.47 4.56 -12.88
CA LEU A 462 9.53 5.55 -12.64
C LEU A 462 9.01 6.99 -12.82
N GLU A 463 7.76 7.26 -12.40
CA GLU A 463 7.12 8.57 -12.56
C GLU A 463 7.90 9.74 -11.94
N GLU A 464 8.61 9.49 -10.84
CA GLU A 464 9.57 10.45 -10.26
C GLU A 464 10.51 11.02 -11.33
N PHE A 465 11.11 10.16 -12.15
CA PHE A 465 12.12 10.53 -13.13
C PHE A 465 11.53 11.08 -14.43
N SER A 466 10.27 10.76 -14.74
CA SER A 466 9.63 11.17 -15.99
C SER A 466 9.16 12.63 -15.98
N ARG A 467 8.82 13.18 -14.80
CA ARG A 467 8.27 14.55 -14.70
C ARG A 467 9.35 15.63 -14.77
N ASP A 468 10.57 15.34 -14.33
CA ASP A 468 11.68 16.30 -14.41
C ASP A 468 12.34 16.33 -15.80
N ALA A 469 11.91 15.41 -16.65
CA ALA A 469 12.64 14.95 -17.81
C ALA A 469 12.63 15.92 -19.01
N ASP A 470 11.78 16.95 -18.99
CA ASP A 470 11.77 18.05 -19.97
C ASP A 470 12.85 19.11 -19.68
N THR A 471 13.56 19.00 -18.55
CA THR A 471 14.56 20.01 -18.14
C THR A 471 15.86 19.44 -17.61
N ILE A 472 15.94 18.13 -17.38
CA ILE A 472 17.20 17.47 -17.09
C ILE A 472 17.90 17.18 -18.44
N GLU A 473 18.55 18.20 -19.01
CA GLU A 473 19.77 17.96 -19.77
C GLU A 473 20.83 17.59 -18.72
N ILE A 474 21.18 16.31 -18.59
CA ILE A 474 22.18 15.81 -17.63
C ILE A 474 23.57 16.26 -18.14
N GLY A 475 23.82 17.57 -18.09
CA GLY A 475 24.94 18.18 -18.78
C GLY A 475 25.06 17.71 -20.24
N ALA A 476 26.30 17.44 -20.69
CA ALA A 476 26.58 16.95 -22.03
C ALA A 476 26.13 15.49 -22.31
N GLN A 477 25.51 14.81 -21.34
CA GLN A 477 25.04 13.44 -21.48
C GLN A 477 23.52 13.47 -21.68
N GLY A 478 23.03 12.83 -22.75
CA GLY A 478 21.64 12.92 -23.19
C GLY A 478 20.59 12.44 -22.18
N PRO A 479 19.31 12.34 -22.60
CA PRO A 479 18.22 11.95 -21.72
C PRO A 479 18.47 10.58 -21.08
N TRP A 480 18.13 10.42 -19.80
CA TRP A 480 18.23 9.14 -19.10
C TRP A 480 17.38 8.06 -19.78
N HIS A 481 17.76 6.80 -19.59
CA HIS A 481 17.09 5.64 -20.20
C HIS A 481 16.99 4.50 -19.18
N LEU A 482 15.95 3.67 -19.27
CA LEU A 482 15.77 2.48 -18.43
C LEU A 482 17.01 1.57 -18.32
N ASN A 483 17.84 1.49 -19.37
CA ASN A 483 19.05 0.67 -19.37
C ASN A 483 20.11 1.16 -18.38
N TRP A 484 19.98 2.39 -17.88
CA TRP A 484 20.80 2.91 -16.77
C TRP A 484 20.39 2.29 -15.43
N PHE A 485 19.13 1.88 -15.32
CA PHE A 485 18.60 1.26 -14.11
C PHE A 485 18.69 -0.27 -14.13
N ILE A 486 18.60 -0.85 -15.32
CA ILE A 486 18.49 -2.30 -15.47
C ILE A 486 19.40 -2.73 -16.60
N GLN A 487 20.28 -3.69 -16.32
CA GLN A 487 21.05 -4.32 -17.38
C GLN A 487 20.12 -5.12 -18.28
N THR A 488 20.10 -4.76 -19.56
CA THR A 488 19.37 -5.51 -20.59
C THR A 488 20.04 -6.86 -20.78
N GLN A 489 19.49 -7.89 -20.13
CA GLN A 489 19.90 -9.28 -20.29
C GLN A 489 18.71 -10.16 -20.65
N PRO A 490 18.93 -11.32 -21.28
CA PRO A 490 17.84 -12.24 -21.56
C PRO A 490 17.37 -12.89 -20.26
N TRP A 491 16.16 -12.57 -19.78
CA TRP A 491 15.54 -13.26 -18.65
C TRP A 491 14.72 -14.47 -19.13
N PRO A 492 15.28 -15.70 -19.12
CA PRO A 492 14.67 -16.86 -19.76
C PRO A 492 13.25 -17.17 -19.26
N ASN A 493 12.97 -16.88 -17.98
CA ASN A 493 11.70 -17.18 -17.33
C ASN A 493 10.70 -16.01 -17.32
N LEU A 494 11.08 -14.84 -17.84
CA LEU A 494 10.22 -13.66 -17.82
C LEU A 494 9.01 -13.87 -18.71
N HIS A 495 7.81 -13.84 -18.11
CA HIS A 495 6.56 -13.98 -18.82
C HIS A 495 5.62 -12.78 -18.60
N ARG A 496 5.97 -11.82 -17.74
CA ARG A 496 5.23 -10.56 -17.60
C ARG A 496 6.16 -9.37 -17.41
N LEU A 497 6.00 -8.35 -18.25
CA LEU A 497 6.71 -7.09 -18.18
C LEU A 497 5.72 -5.92 -18.18
N THR A 498 5.68 -5.18 -17.08
CA THR A 498 4.91 -3.95 -16.94
C THR A 498 5.88 -2.79 -16.76
N LEU A 499 5.84 -1.83 -17.68
CA LEU A 499 6.68 -0.64 -17.63
C LEU A 499 5.79 0.60 -17.68
N SER A 500 5.98 1.49 -16.70
CA SER A 500 5.25 2.75 -16.58
C SER A 500 6.20 3.92 -16.37
N ASN A 501 5.96 5.04 -17.06
CA ASN A 501 6.76 6.26 -16.89
C ASN A 501 8.27 6.04 -17.10
N VAL A 502 8.63 5.20 -18.08
CA VAL A 502 10.03 4.88 -18.39
C VAL A 502 10.44 5.44 -19.75
N ARG A 503 11.75 5.72 -19.90
CA ARG A 503 12.40 6.04 -21.17
C ARG A 503 13.04 4.79 -21.76
N LEU A 504 12.68 4.43 -23.00
CA LEU A 504 13.12 3.22 -23.68
C LEU A 504 13.75 3.50 -25.04
N SER A 505 14.40 2.47 -25.56
CA SER A 505 14.86 2.37 -26.93
C SER A 505 14.15 1.23 -27.62
N SER A 506 13.96 1.34 -28.93
CA SER A 506 13.36 0.26 -29.74
C SER A 506 14.19 -1.02 -29.60
N HIS A 507 15.52 -0.89 -29.61
CA HIS A 507 16.45 -1.99 -29.40
C HIS A 507 16.34 -2.62 -28.00
N GLY A 508 16.37 -1.81 -26.93
CA GLY A 508 16.27 -2.32 -25.56
C GLY A 508 14.95 -3.04 -25.30
N LEU A 509 13.84 -2.52 -25.83
CA LEU A 509 12.54 -3.20 -25.81
C LEU A 509 12.63 -4.57 -26.52
N GLY A 510 13.31 -4.65 -27.66
CA GLY A 510 13.51 -5.91 -28.37
C GLY A 510 14.27 -6.95 -27.56
N VAL A 511 15.33 -6.54 -26.86
CA VAL A 511 16.11 -7.42 -25.96
C VAL A 511 15.23 -7.95 -24.81
N PHE A 512 14.44 -7.08 -24.18
CA PHE A 512 13.53 -7.49 -23.09
C PHE A 512 12.52 -8.53 -23.56
N LEU A 513 11.92 -8.30 -24.74
CA LEU A 513 10.93 -9.21 -25.28
C LEU A 513 11.55 -10.57 -25.65
N GLY A 514 12.78 -10.61 -26.19
CA GLY A 514 13.50 -11.84 -26.54
C GLY A 514 12.68 -12.84 -27.38
N ASP A 515 13.05 -14.10 -27.44
CA ASP A 515 12.26 -15.13 -28.15
C ASP A 515 11.42 -15.97 -27.17
N ARG A 516 10.59 -15.30 -26.36
CA ARG A 516 9.81 -15.93 -25.28
C ARG A 516 8.34 -15.50 -25.25
N GLU A 517 7.50 -16.32 -24.63
CA GLU A 517 6.10 -15.93 -24.40
C GLU A 517 6.04 -14.89 -23.30
N ILE A 518 5.46 -13.72 -23.59
CA ILE A 518 5.46 -12.61 -22.64
C ILE A 518 4.17 -11.81 -22.70
N GLU A 519 3.69 -11.44 -21.52
CA GLU A 519 2.65 -10.44 -21.33
C GLU A 519 3.28 -9.06 -21.17
N LEU A 520 2.89 -8.11 -22.03
CA LEU A 520 3.46 -6.77 -22.06
C LEU A 520 2.42 -5.71 -21.71
N SER A 521 2.78 -4.81 -20.80
CA SER A 521 2.02 -3.59 -20.48
C SER A 521 2.95 -2.39 -20.51
N LEU A 522 2.71 -1.46 -21.43
CA LEU A 522 3.43 -0.19 -21.53
C LEU A 522 2.47 0.98 -21.25
N SER A 523 2.82 1.83 -20.28
CA SER A 523 2.05 3.04 -19.94
C SER A 523 2.98 4.23 -19.80
N SER A 524 2.63 5.37 -20.40
CA SER A 524 3.45 6.60 -20.29
C SER A 524 4.93 6.37 -20.64
N VAL A 525 5.17 5.58 -21.68
CA VAL A 525 6.52 5.20 -22.11
C VAL A 525 7.01 6.20 -23.16
N GLN A 526 8.22 6.71 -22.97
CA GLN A 526 8.87 7.61 -23.92
C GLN A 526 9.96 6.88 -24.72
N MET A 527 9.88 6.92 -26.05
CA MET A 527 10.94 6.44 -26.93
C MET A 527 12.02 7.51 -27.08
N VAL A 528 13.21 7.24 -26.55
CA VAL A 528 14.35 8.19 -26.58
C VAL A 528 15.42 7.81 -27.61
N GLN A 529 15.46 6.54 -28.05
CA GLN A 529 16.36 6.08 -29.12
C GLN A 529 15.64 5.06 -30.01
N GLY A 530 15.75 5.23 -31.34
CA GLY A 530 14.95 4.48 -32.30
C GLY A 530 13.55 5.08 -32.47
N THR A 531 12.64 4.33 -33.07
CA THR A 531 11.32 4.83 -33.48
C THR A 531 10.17 3.99 -32.91
N TRP A 532 9.00 4.62 -32.73
CA TRP A 532 7.79 3.86 -32.43
C TRP A 532 7.37 3.00 -33.61
N GLU A 533 7.64 3.42 -34.85
CA GLU A 533 7.43 2.59 -36.04
C GLU A 533 8.11 1.21 -35.88
N GLU A 534 9.43 1.19 -35.59
CA GLU A 534 10.21 -0.03 -35.41
C GLU A 534 9.69 -0.90 -34.26
N ALA A 535 9.39 -0.25 -33.12
CA ALA A 535 8.90 -0.93 -31.93
C ALA A 535 7.53 -1.60 -32.20
N LEU A 536 6.60 -0.89 -32.84
CA LEU A 536 5.30 -1.45 -33.19
C LEU A 536 5.40 -2.56 -34.22
N ASP A 537 6.26 -2.42 -35.24
CA ASP A 537 6.51 -3.47 -36.23
C ASP A 537 7.04 -4.73 -35.55
N MET A 538 7.96 -4.59 -34.61
CA MET A 538 8.45 -5.72 -33.81
C MET A 538 7.32 -6.37 -32.97
N LEU A 539 6.51 -5.57 -32.27
CA LEU A 539 5.40 -6.10 -31.45
C LEU A 539 4.37 -6.83 -32.33
N ARG A 540 4.02 -6.26 -33.48
CA ARG A 540 3.04 -6.83 -34.43
C ARG A 540 3.49 -8.17 -34.99
N ARG A 541 4.78 -8.32 -35.33
CA ARG A 541 5.34 -9.59 -35.79
C ARG A 541 5.19 -10.70 -34.76
N LYS A 542 5.33 -10.37 -33.47
CA LYS A 542 5.19 -11.33 -32.35
C LYS A 542 3.74 -11.68 -31.98
N THR A 543 2.77 -10.84 -32.33
CA THR A 543 1.35 -11.14 -32.11
C THR A 543 0.76 -11.97 -33.26
N ASP A 544 1.32 -11.91 -34.47
CA ASP A 544 0.81 -12.61 -35.66
C ASP A 544 0.99 -14.14 -35.54
N PRO A 545 -0.11 -14.94 -35.53
CA PRO A 545 -0.01 -16.40 -35.54
C PRO A 545 0.75 -16.98 -36.75
N LYS A 546 0.64 -16.35 -37.94
CA LYS A 546 1.26 -16.86 -39.18
C LYS A 546 2.76 -16.67 -39.15
N GLN A 547 3.22 -15.47 -38.82
CA GLN A 547 4.65 -15.18 -38.73
C GLN A 547 5.32 -15.92 -37.57
N ARG A 548 4.60 -16.17 -36.47
CA ARG A 548 5.08 -17.04 -35.38
C ARG A 548 5.44 -18.45 -35.87
N GLY A 549 4.58 -19.06 -36.69
CA GLY A 549 4.83 -20.40 -37.24
C GLY A 549 6.02 -20.45 -38.20
N GLU A 550 6.24 -19.39 -38.99
CA GLU A 550 7.32 -19.33 -39.98
C GLU A 550 8.68 -18.93 -39.38
N GLN A 551 8.70 -18.05 -38.38
CA GLN A 551 9.92 -17.52 -37.76
C GLN A 551 10.28 -18.17 -36.43
N GLY A 552 9.43 -19.06 -35.90
CA GLY A 552 9.62 -19.69 -34.60
C GLY A 552 9.50 -18.71 -33.42
N LEU A 553 8.83 -17.57 -33.62
CA LEU A 553 8.65 -16.55 -32.58
C LEU A 553 7.64 -17.03 -31.52
N ALA A 554 7.96 -16.77 -30.26
CA ALA A 554 7.06 -17.05 -29.15
C ALA A 554 5.92 -16.02 -29.05
N SER A 555 4.81 -16.41 -28.40
CA SER A 555 3.57 -15.63 -28.31
C SER A 555 3.71 -14.38 -27.44
N LEU A 556 3.42 -13.21 -28.00
CA LEU A 556 3.27 -11.95 -27.24
C LEU A 556 1.80 -11.68 -26.94
N LYS A 557 1.48 -11.39 -25.68
CA LYS A 557 0.16 -10.91 -25.26
C LYS A 557 0.26 -9.48 -24.76
N ILE A 558 -0.43 -8.57 -25.43
CA ILE A 558 -0.41 -7.15 -25.06
C ILE A 558 -1.59 -6.86 -24.15
N MET A 559 -1.28 -6.40 -22.95
CA MET A 559 -2.24 -6.02 -21.93
C MET A 559 -2.62 -4.55 -22.04
N ALA A 560 -1.64 -3.68 -22.29
CA ALA A 560 -1.85 -2.25 -22.46
C ALA A 560 -0.73 -1.60 -23.28
N LEU A 561 -1.09 -0.62 -24.12
CA LEU A 561 -0.17 0.34 -24.75
C LEU A 561 -0.81 1.73 -24.65
N ILE A 562 -0.46 2.51 -23.63
CA ILE A 562 -1.17 3.75 -23.29
C ILE A 562 -0.15 4.89 -23.14
N SER A 563 -0.49 6.08 -23.62
CA SER A 563 0.32 7.31 -23.45
C SER A 563 1.76 7.16 -23.98
N LEU A 564 1.92 6.68 -25.22
CA LEU A 564 3.23 6.53 -25.86
C LEU A 564 3.76 7.91 -26.30
N SER A 565 5.01 8.25 -25.98
CA SER A 565 5.62 9.56 -26.31
C SER A 565 7.05 9.47 -26.82
N GLY A 566 7.67 10.60 -27.19
CA GLY A 566 9.01 10.63 -27.78
C GLY A 566 9.06 10.17 -29.25
N ALA A 567 10.25 10.26 -29.85
CA ALA A 567 10.48 10.01 -31.28
C ALA A 567 9.44 10.74 -32.18
N GLU A 568 8.65 10.02 -32.96
CA GLU A 568 7.63 10.57 -33.87
C GLU A 568 6.51 11.34 -33.15
N CYS A 569 6.36 11.18 -31.84
CA CYS A 569 5.30 11.83 -31.08
C CYS A 569 5.65 13.23 -30.55
N HIS A 570 6.90 13.70 -30.67
CA HIS A 570 7.37 14.88 -29.92
C HIS A 570 6.56 16.16 -30.18
N GLU A 571 5.96 16.30 -31.36
CA GLU A 571 5.23 17.51 -31.77
C GLU A 571 3.70 17.39 -31.63
N MET A 572 3.19 16.27 -31.11
CA MET A 572 1.75 15.99 -31.11
C MET A 572 1.03 16.55 -29.87
N GLY A 573 -0.25 16.91 -30.02
CA GLY A 573 -1.10 17.40 -28.92
C GLY A 573 -1.70 16.26 -28.06
N GLU A 574 -2.13 16.55 -26.81
CA GLU A 574 -2.71 15.54 -25.87
C GLU A 574 -3.84 14.70 -26.47
N ASP A 575 -4.71 15.30 -27.29
CA ASP A 575 -5.82 14.59 -27.93
C ASP A 575 -5.33 13.65 -29.04
N GLU A 576 -4.29 14.03 -29.77
CA GLU A 576 -3.66 13.21 -30.80
C GLU A 576 -2.99 11.98 -30.18
N TYR A 577 -2.35 12.14 -29.02
CA TYR A 577 -1.75 11.03 -28.26
C TYR A 577 -2.73 9.91 -27.92
N ARG A 578 -3.95 10.27 -27.52
CA ARG A 578 -5.00 9.29 -27.17
C ARG A 578 -5.44 8.50 -28.39
N VAL A 579 -5.68 9.19 -29.50
CA VAL A 579 -6.08 8.55 -30.77
C VAL A 579 -4.96 7.64 -31.28
N LEU A 580 -3.71 8.08 -31.19
CA LEU A 580 -2.54 7.31 -31.61
C LEU A 580 -2.30 6.08 -30.75
N SER A 581 -2.51 6.15 -29.44
CA SER A 581 -2.37 4.99 -28.56
C SER A 581 -3.37 3.88 -28.95
N LEU A 582 -4.61 4.25 -29.27
CA LEU A 582 -5.63 3.31 -29.76
C LEU A 582 -5.28 2.76 -31.16
N ALA A 583 -4.78 3.61 -32.07
CA ALA A 583 -4.34 3.18 -33.40
C ALA A 583 -3.13 2.23 -33.33
N ALA A 584 -2.18 2.50 -32.42
CA ALA A 584 -1.01 1.66 -32.18
C ALA A 584 -1.42 0.28 -31.66
N GLN A 585 -2.33 0.23 -30.68
CA GLN A 585 -2.93 -1.01 -30.22
C GLN A 585 -3.62 -1.77 -31.36
N ALA A 586 -4.44 -1.08 -32.15
CA ALA A 586 -5.14 -1.66 -33.28
C ALA A 586 -4.17 -2.21 -34.35
N TYR A 587 -3.08 -1.51 -34.65
CA TYR A 587 -2.03 -1.96 -35.55
C TYR A 587 -1.39 -3.26 -35.06
N VAL A 588 -0.96 -3.29 -33.79
CA VAL A 588 -0.28 -4.46 -33.23
C VAL A 588 -1.20 -5.66 -33.08
N TRP A 589 -2.51 -5.46 -32.86
CA TRP A 589 -3.51 -6.52 -32.87
C TRP A 589 -4.03 -6.90 -34.26
N HIS A 590 -3.43 -6.37 -35.33
CA HIS A 590 -3.85 -6.62 -36.72
C HIS A 590 -5.29 -6.18 -37.04
N LEU A 591 -5.83 -5.23 -36.28
CA LEU A 591 -7.11 -4.58 -36.54
C LEU A 591 -6.98 -3.44 -37.57
N GLN A 592 -5.76 -2.97 -37.82
CA GLN A 592 -5.41 -1.98 -38.84
C GLN A 592 -4.18 -2.47 -39.60
N GLU A 593 -4.07 -2.16 -40.89
CA GLU A 593 -2.91 -2.57 -41.71
C GLU A 593 -1.73 -1.59 -41.61
N ASN A 594 -2.02 -0.29 -41.51
CA ASN A 594 -1.01 0.75 -41.54
C ASN A 594 -0.47 1.05 -40.15
N ASN A 595 0.85 1.13 -40.02
CA ASN A 595 1.50 1.60 -38.80
C ASN A 595 1.18 3.09 -38.62
N PRO A 596 0.58 3.51 -37.50
CA PRO A 596 0.19 4.91 -37.31
C PRO A 596 1.38 5.88 -37.25
N PHE A 597 2.59 5.37 -37.02
CA PHE A 597 3.82 6.15 -36.99
C PHE A 597 4.60 6.15 -38.31
N ARG A 598 4.22 5.28 -39.27
CA ARG A 598 4.77 5.30 -40.63
C ARG A 598 4.08 6.44 -41.40
N TRP A 599 4.74 7.60 -41.37
CA TRP A 599 4.37 8.93 -41.87
C TRP A 599 3.23 9.01 -42.91
N ARG A 600 2.29 9.97 -42.72
CA ARG A 600 1.42 10.47 -43.80
C ARG A 600 2.09 11.68 -44.49
N PRO A 601 1.94 11.83 -45.82
CA PRO A 601 2.70 12.78 -46.63
C PRO A 601 2.44 14.25 -46.27
N ALA A 602 3.44 15.09 -46.57
CA ALA A 602 3.37 16.54 -46.60
C ALA A 602 2.09 17.07 -47.25
N ASP A 603 1.44 18.04 -46.59
CA ASP A 603 0.64 19.07 -47.23
C ASP A 603 1.38 20.42 -47.13
#